data_AF-A0A3B6I243-F1
#
_entry.id   AF-A0A3B6I243-F1
#
_cell.length_a   1.000
_cell.length_b   1.000
_cell.length_c   1.000
_cell.angle_alpha   90.00
_cell.angle_beta   90.00
_cell.angle_gamma   90.00
#
_symmetry.space_group_name_H-M   'P 1'
#
loop_
_entity.id
_entity.type
_entity.pdbx_description
1 polymer ?
#
loop_
_entity_poly.entity_id
_entity_poly.type
_entity_poly.pdbx_seq_one_letter_code
_entity_poly.pdbx_strand_id
1 'polypeptide(L)'
;MSSSSTPVTFENPRKVVKKVLSLSQSEGDGATVRRSIGGCELRNLDPFLLLDEFSVSKPAGFPDHPHRGFETVTYMLDVRTHALSFFHVFSQIYSASIVLPARCLLKCCSVFYVLTMHAGGLHPPGLLGAQGHHQDRRCPGRGIVHSEMPAADGVQKGLQLWINLASKDKMIEPRYQELKSKDISQAEKHGVKVRIIAGEAFGVQSPVYTRTPTMYMDFTMQPGSQLHQPIPEGWNAFVYIIEGEGVFGGEGDAPASTHHCLVLGAGNGLSVWKRSGAQLRFVLAAGQPLNEPVVQQGLFVMNSRAQIQQAMQDYYYGRNGFEKASQWSSA
;
A
#
# COMPACT_ATOMS: atom_id res chain seq x y z
N MET A 1 16.34 6.57 30.76
CA MET A 1 15.34 5.71 31.41
C MET A 1 14.96 4.64 30.42
N SER A 2 15.33 3.39 30.70
CA SER A 2 15.08 2.24 29.84
C SER A 2 13.58 1.96 29.80
N SER A 3 12.93 2.16 28.65
CA SER A 3 11.55 1.77 28.44
C SER A 3 11.50 0.25 28.29
N SER A 4 11.19 -0.45 29.37
CA SER A 4 10.89 -1.87 29.34
C SER A 4 9.60 -2.09 28.54
N SER A 5 9.74 -2.52 27.28
CA SER A 5 8.61 -3.01 26.50
C SER A 5 8.14 -4.32 27.12
N THR A 6 6.98 -4.30 27.77
CA THR A 6 6.26 -5.52 28.16
C THR A 6 6.16 -6.42 26.93
N PRO A 7 6.55 -7.71 27.00
CA PRO A 7 6.38 -8.61 25.86
C PRO A 7 4.90 -8.64 25.50
N VAL A 8 4.56 -8.31 24.25
CA VAL A 8 3.20 -8.40 23.74
C VAL A 8 2.78 -9.86 23.86
N THR A 9 1.91 -10.17 24.81
CA THR A 9 1.45 -11.55 25.04
C THR A 9 0.45 -11.94 23.97
N PHE A 10 0.76 -12.98 23.21
CA PHE A 10 -0.13 -13.58 22.22
C PHE A 10 -1.06 -14.56 22.93
N GLU A 11 -2.20 -14.08 23.41
CA GLU A 11 -3.12 -14.84 24.27
C GLU A 11 -4.47 -15.10 23.60
N ASN A 12 -4.91 -14.20 22.72
CA ASN A 12 -6.23 -14.25 22.11
C ASN A 12 -6.11 -14.16 20.58
N PRO A 13 -5.90 -15.31 19.89
CA PRO A 13 -5.78 -15.32 18.44
C PRO A 13 -7.08 -14.88 17.78
N ARG A 14 -6.96 -13.99 16.79
CA ARG A 14 -8.06 -13.45 16.01
C ARG A 14 -8.68 -14.54 15.14
N LYS A 15 -9.99 -14.70 15.21
CA LYS A 15 -10.76 -15.60 14.33
C LYS A 15 -11.06 -14.92 13.00
N VAL A 16 -11.26 -15.72 11.94
CA VAL A 16 -11.78 -15.24 10.67
C VAL A 16 -13.27 -14.98 10.81
N VAL A 17 -13.70 -13.72 10.70
CA VAL A 17 -15.11 -13.31 10.85
C VAL A 17 -15.82 -13.15 9.50
N LYS A 18 -15.06 -13.03 8.41
CA LYS A 18 -15.60 -12.95 7.06
C LYS A 18 -14.59 -13.47 6.04
N LYS A 19 -15.07 -14.20 5.04
CA LYS A 19 -14.30 -14.62 3.86
C LYS A 19 -14.92 -13.96 2.65
N VAL A 20 -14.11 -13.28 1.84
CA VAL A 20 -14.52 -12.62 0.59
C VAL A 20 -13.70 -13.22 -0.54
N LEU A 21 -14.35 -13.80 -1.54
CA LEU A 21 -13.68 -14.31 -2.73
C LEU A 21 -13.44 -13.15 -3.71
N SER A 22 -12.20 -13.01 -4.17
CA SER A 22 -11.79 -11.93 -5.06
C SER A 22 -11.99 -12.34 -6.51
N LEU A 23 -13.12 -11.90 -7.05
CA LEU A 23 -13.51 -12.18 -8.43
C LEU A 23 -12.75 -11.28 -9.39
N SER A 24 -12.44 -11.85 -10.56
CA SER A 24 -11.74 -11.14 -11.63
C SER A 24 -12.64 -10.11 -12.28
N GLN A 25 -12.13 -8.91 -12.52
CA GLN A 25 -12.80 -7.82 -13.23
C GLN A 25 -11.80 -7.01 -14.05
N SER A 26 -12.29 -6.33 -15.09
CA SER A 26 -11.49 -5.41 -15.89
C SER A 26 -11.38 -4.05 -15.20
N GLU A 27 -10.20 -3.45 -15.23
CA GLU A 27 -9.91 -2.10 -14.73
C GLU A 27 -8.89 -1.41 -15.65
N GLY A 28 -8.77 -0.08 -15.50
CA GLY A 28 -7.81 0.71 -16.29
C GLY A 28 -8.04 0.55 -17.81
N ASP A 29 -6.94 0.45 -18.55
CA ASP A 29 -6.95 0.13 -19.98
C ASP A 29 -6.48 -1.31 -20.18
N GLY A 30 -7.42 -2.26 -20.26
CA GLY A 30 -7.15 -3.67 -20.53
C GLY A 30 -6.50 -4.46 -19.38
N ALA A 31 -6.38 -3.89 -18.18
CA ALA A 31 -5.84 -4.60 -17.02
C ALA A 31 -6.90 -5.50 -16.38
N THR A 32 -6.46 -6.60 -15.77
CA THR A 32 -7.33 -7.49 -14.99
C THR A 32 -6.94 -7.42 -13.52
N VAL A 33 -7.93 -7.21 -12.65
CA VAL A 33 -7.76 -7.21 -11.20
C VAL A 33 -8.70 -8.18 -10.52
N ARG A 34 -8.32 -8.64 -9.34
CA ARG A 34 -9.19 -9.34 -8.40
C ARG A 34 -9.41 -8.46 -7.19
N ARG A 35 -10.60 -7.86 -7.10
CA ARG A 35 -10.94 -6.92 -6.02
C ARG A 35 -11.52 -7.65 -4.82
N SER A 36 -11.01 -7.33 -3.64
CA SER A 36 -11.57 -7.79 -2.36
C SER A 36 -12.19 -6.64 -1.57
N ILE A 37 -11.35 -5.84 -0.89
CA ILE A 37 -11.76 -4.59 -0.24
C ILE A 37 -12.08 -3.57 -1.34
N GLY A 38 -13.16 -2.81 -1.19
CA GLY A 38 -13.70 -1.90 -2.21
C GLY A 38 -14.82 -2.54 -3.04
N GLY A 39 -15.00 -3.86 -2.96
CA GLY A 39 -16.07 -4.60 -3.62
C GLY A 39 -17.44 -4.45 -2.94
N CYS A 40 -18.48 -5.01 -3.55
CA CYS A 40 -19.85 -4.97 -2.98
C CYS A 40 -19.95 -5.69 -1.64
N GLU A 41 -19.21 -6.79 -1.46
CA GLU A 41 -19.24 -7.55 -0.20
C GLU A 41 -18.48 -6.86 0.92
N LEU A 42 -17.42 -6.09 0.61
CA LEU A 42 -16.58 -5.42 1.60
C LEU A 42 -16.18 -4.04 1.08
N ARG A 43 -17.09 -3.07 1.26
CA ARG A 43 -16.95 -1.71 0.73
C ARG A 43 -15.69 -0.99 1.20
N ASN A 44 -15.32 -1.18 2.46
CA ASN A 44 -14.07 -0.76 3.06
C ASN A 44 -13.83 -1.57 4.35
N LEU A 45 -12.63 -1.45 4.90
CA LEU A 45 -12.23 -2.00 6.21
C LEU A 45 -11.27 -1.00 6.85
N ASP A 46 -11.79 0.06 7.46
CA ASP A 46 -11.02 1.19 8.02
C ASP A 46 -9.73 0.73 8.72
N PRO A 47 -8.53 1.19 8.31
CA PRO A 47 -8.24 2.27 7.36
C PRO A 47 -8.12 1.85 5.89
N PHE A 48 -8.36 0.59 5.54
CA PHE A 48 -8.21 0.08 4.19
C PHE A 48 -9.44 0.39 3.31
N LEU A 49 -9.18 0.97 2.15
CA LEU A 49 -10.22 1.43 1.22
C LEU A 49 -10.40 0.48 0.03
N LEU A 50 -9.30 -0.13 -0.43
CA LEU A 50 -9.29 -0.99 -1.61
C LEU A 50 -8.13 -1.98 -1.51
N LEU A 51 -8.35 -3.21 -1.97
CA LEU A 51 -7.29 -4.18 -2.21
C LEU A 51 -7.55 -4.93 -3.51
N ASP A 52 -6.65 -4.75 -4.46
CA ASP A 52 -6.63 -5.44 -5.75
C ASP A 52 -5.39 -6.31 -5.87
N GLU A 53 -5.56 -7.56 -6.31
CA GLU A 53 -4.49 -8.34 -6.95
C GLU A 53 -4.57 -8.10 -8.45
N PHE A 54 -3.57 -7.47 -9.04
CA PHE A 54 -3.56 -7.15 -10.46
C PHE A 54 -2.67 -8.11 -11.25
N SER A 55 -3.05 -8.34 -12.50
CA SER A 55 -2.28 -9.05 -13.52
C SER A 55 -2.37 -8.25 -14.81
N VAL A 56 -1.25 -7.74 -15.28
CA VAL A 56 -1.22 -6.78 -16.39
C VAL A 56 0.00 -6.98 -17.29
N SER A 57 -0.17 -6.80 -18.59
CA SER A 57 0.89 -6.91 -19.60
C SER A 57 0.70 -5.85 -20.68
N LYS A 58 1.78 -5.39 -21.31
CA LYS A 58 1.69 -4.40 -22.40
C LYS A 58 0.70 -4.84 -23.51
N PRO A 59 -0.01 -3.90 -24.16
CA PRO A 59 0.00 -2.46 -23.91
C PRO A 59 -0.93 -2.02 -22.75
N ALA A 60 -1.59 -2.96 -22.07
CA ALA A 60 -2.53 -2.65 -21.00
C ALA A 60 -1.85 -2.05 -19.76
N GLY A 61 -2.60 -1.30 -18.96
CA GLY A 61 -2.11 -0.63 -17.76
C GLY A 61 -3.14 0.27 -17.09
N PHE A 62 -2.66 1.13 -16.21
CA PHE A 62 -3.47 2.16 -15.56
C PHE A 62 -2.99 3.53 -16.09
N PRO A 63 -3.64 4.08 -17.13
CA PRO A 63 -3.25 5.35 -17.74
C PRO A 63 -3.46 6.51 -16.78
N ASP A 64 -3.16 7.73 -17.22
CA ASP A 64 -3.21 8.95 -16.40
C ASP A 64 -4.48 9.07 -15.58
N HIS A 65 -4.31 9.09 -14.25
CA HIS A 65 -5.43 9.16 -13.33
C HIS A 65 -5.05 9.92 -12.04
N PRO A 66 -5.98 10.70 -11.46
CA PRO A 66 -5.72 11.46 -10.24
C PRO A 66 -5.94 10.64 -8.97
N HIS A 67 -5.32 11.02 -7.85
CA HIS A 67 -5.70 10.58 -6.50
C HIS A 67 -5.68 11.75 -5.51
N ARG A 68 -6.51 11.69 -4.46
CA ARG A 68 -6.48 12.62 -3.30
C ARG A 68 -7.06 11.98 -2.04
N GLY A 69 -6.40 12.23 -0.91
CA GLY A 69 -6.92 12.00 0.44
C GLY A 69 -6.60 10.63 1.06
N PHE A 70 -5.74 9.84 0.42
CA PHE A 70 -5.32 8.53 0.89
C PHE A 70 -3.95 8.17 0.31
N GLU A 71 -3.41 7.04 0.73
CA GLU A 71 -2.15 6.47 0.26
C GLU A 71 -2.43 5.23 -0.59
N THR A 72 -1.69 5.06 -1.69
CA THR A 72 -1.68 3.83 -2.47
C THR A 72 -0.38 3.09 -2.21
N VAL A 73 -0.43 1.80 -1.87
CA VAL A 73 0.72 0.91 -1.71
C VAL A 73 0.68 -0.14 -2.79
N THR A 74 1.68 -0.14 -3.66
CA THR A 74 1.85 -1.18 -4.68
C THR A 74 2.90 -2.20 -4.21
N TYR A 75 2.67 -3.49 -4.44
CA TYR A 75 3.61 -4.54 -4.07
C TYR A 75 3.70 -5.59 -5.17
N MET A 76 4.85 -5.68 -5.83
CA MET A 76 5.07 -6.63 -6.92
C MET A 76 5.30 -8.05 -6.39
N LEU A 77 4.55 -9.03 -6.93
CA LEU A 77 4.56 -10.42 -6.46
C LEU A 77 5.57 -11.31 -7.19
N ASP A 78 5.85 -11.03 -8.47
CA ASP A 78 6.82 -11.78 -9.27
C ASP A 78 8.17 -11.05 -9.31
N VAL A 79 9.22 -11.73 -8.87
CA VAL A 79 10.59 -11.20 -8.75
C VAL A 79 11.39 -11.40 -10.04
N ARG A 80 10.87 -12.18 -11.01
CA ARG A 80 11.59 -12.58 -12.23
C ARG A 80 11.44 -11.60 -13.38
N THR A 81 10.41 -10.74 -13.36
CA THR A 81 10.16 -9.78 -14.42
C THR A 81 10.54 -8.37 -13.99
N HIS A 82 11.13 -7.61 -14.92
CA HIS A 82 11.50 -6.22 -14.72
C HIS A 82 10.26 -5.38 -14.37
N ALA A 83 10.49 -4.36 -13.54
CA ALA A 83 9.50 -3.58 -12.78
C ALA A 83 8.30 -3.02 -13.58
N LEU A 84 7.25 -2.56 -12.90
CA LEU A 84 6.35 -1.55 -13.47
C LEU A 84 7.11 -0.23 -13.61
N SER A 85 6.89 0.51 -14.68
CA SER A 85 7.41 1.85 -14.82
C SER A 85 6.36 2.78 -14.26
N PHE A 86 6.68 3.43 -13.16
CA PHE A 86 5.90 4.55 -12.67
C PHE A 86 6.50 5.82 -13.26
N PHE A 87 5.81 6.44 -14.24
CA PHE A 87 6.21 7.74 -14.74
C PHE A 87 5.68 8.82 -13.81
N HIS A 88 6.54 9.31 -12.93
CA HIS A 88 6.28 10.50 -12.10
C HIS A 88 7.21 11.63 -12.53
N VAL A 89 6.66 12.69 -13.12
CA VAL A 89 7.41 13.93 -13.33
C VAL A 89 6.88 14.99 -12.39
N PHE A 90 7.62 15.25 -11.31
CA PHE A 90 7.54 16.54 -10.63
C PHE A 90 8.12 17.60 -11.55
N SER A 91 7.27 18.48 -12.08
CA SER A 91 7.78 19.77 -12.53
C SER A 91 7.84 20.67 -11.30
N GLN A 92 9.03 20.91 -10.75
CA GLN A 92 9.32 22.10 -9.95
C GLN A 92 10.05 23.06 -10.88
N ILE A 93 9.48 24.25 -11.13
CA ILE A 93 10.26 25.37 -11.66
C ILE A 93 9.86 26.59 -10.84
N TYR A 94 10.71 26.97 -9.90
CA TYR A 94 11.11 28.37 -9.72
C TYR A 94 12.60 28.39 -9.34
N SER A 95 13.39 28.90 -10.29
CA SER A 95 14.78 29.38 -10.21
C SER A 95 15.83 28.59 -9.40
N ALA A 96 16.30 27.49 -9.98
CA ALA A 96 17.73 27.22 -10.17
C ALA A 96 17.85 26.09 -11.20
N SER A 97 18.62 26.30 -12.26
CA SER A 97 18.78 25.35 -13.36
C SER A 97 19.29 23.99 -12.87
N ILE A 98 18.38 23.03 -12.70
CA ILE A 98 18.67 21.60 -12.84
C ILE A 98 17.61 21.05 -13.79
N VAL A 99 17.94 21.11 -15.09
CA VAL A 99 17.28 20.31 -16.11
C VAL A 99 17.67 18.86 -15.82
N LEU A 100 16.78 18.08 -15.21
CA LEU A 100 16.91 16.62 -15.27
C LEU A 100 16.62 16.22 -16.71
N PRO A 101 17.60 15.66 -17.46
CA PRO A 101 17.36 15.28 -18.84
C PRO A 101 16.32 14.16 -18.88
N ALA A 102 15.39 14.27 -19.84
CA ALA A 102 14.35 13.30 -20.20
C ALA A 102 14.89 11.97 -20.75
N ARG A 103 15.94 11.42 -20.11
CA ARG A 103 16.52 10.10 -20.39
C ARG A 103 16.86 9.43 -19.06
N CYS A 104 15.84 9.06 -18.29
CA CYS A 104 15.98 7.89 -17.42
C CYS A 104 15.64 6.64 -18.24
N LEU A 105 16.54 6.30 -19.18
CA LEU A 105 16.69 4.91 -19.63
C LEU A 105 17.28 4.14 -18.44
N LEU A 106 16.45 3.80 -17.45
CA LEU A 106 16.83 2.88 -16.38
C LEU A 106 16.96 1.50 -16.99
N LYS A 107 18.17 1.21 -17.48
CA LYS A 107 18.66 -0.15 -17.70
C LYS A 107 18.53 -0.93 -16.39
N CYS A 108 17.88 -2.09 -16.49
CA CYS A 108 18.08 -3.29 -15.68
C CYS A 108 18.36 -3.09 -14.18
N CYS A 109 17.31 -3.06 -13.35
CA CYS A 109 17.36 -3.52 -11.96
C CYS A 109 15.93 -3.83 -11.50
N SER A 110 15.72 -4.90 -10.73
CA SER A 110 14.41 -5.26 -10.17
C SER A 110 13.99 -4.22 -9.12
N VAL A 111 13.23 -3.22 -9.54
CA VAL A 111 12.73 -2.13 -8.68
C VAL A 111 11.34 -2.49 -8.14
N PHE A 112 11.14 -2.29 -6.85
CA PHE A 112 9.89 -2.51 -6.11
C PHE A 112 9.38 -1.14 -5.67
N TYR A 113 8.07 -0.91 -5.67
CA TYR A 113 7.49 0.40 -5.39
C TYR A 113 6.51 0.33 -4.23
N VAL A 114 6.98 0.53 -3.01
CA VAL A 114 6.04 0.90 -1.94
C VAL A 114 5.70 2.38 -2.16
N LEU A 115 4.74 2.67 -3.04
CA LEU A 115 4.14 4.00 -3.00
C LEU A 115 3.52 4.14 -1.59
N THR A 116 3.80 5.23 -0.89
CA THR A 116 3.08 5.51 0.35
C THR A 116 3.16 6.99 0.61
N MET A 117 2.02 7.65 0.46
CA MET A 117 1.90 9.10 0.48
C MET A 117 1.88 9.66 1.91
N HIS A 118 3.07 9.83 2.48
CA HIS A 118 3.24 10.34 3.85
C HIS A 118 3.63 11.81 3.89
N ALA A 119 3.24 12.55 4.93
CA ALA A 119 3.84 13.86 5.21
C ALA A 119 5.15 13.70 6.01
N GLY A 120 5.98 14.74 6.03
CA GLY A 120 7.21 14.78 6.84
C GLY A 120 6.95 15.17 8.30
N GLY A 121 7.66 14.50 9.21
CA GLY A 121 8.12 15.05 10.48
C GLY A 121 9.59 15.45 10.35
N LEU A 122 10.01 16.50 11.05
CA LEU A 122 11.38 17.02 11.06
C LEU A 122 12.36 15.99 11.63
N HIS A 123 13.44 15.70 10.90
CA HIS A 123 14.70 15.20 11.46
C HIS A 123 15.79 16.28 11.32
N PRO A 124 16.80 16.32 12.23
CA PRO A 124 17.60 17.51 12.48
C PRO A 124 18.57 17.85 11.35
N PRO A 125 19.01 19.12 11.26
CA PRO A 125 19.68 19.66 10.08
C PRO A 125 21.16 19.24 10.01
N GLY A 126 21.56 18.74 8.84
CA GLY A 126 22.95 18.65 8.40
C GLY A 126 23.15 19.43 7.11
N LEU A 127 23.80 20.58 7.24
CA LEU A 127 24.52 21.37 6.23
C LEU A 127 23.91 21.52 4.81
N LEU A 128 23.32 22.68 4.53
CA LEU A 128 23.89 23.74 3.67
C LEU A 128 22.85 24.85 3.49
N GLY A 129 23.30 26.09 3.67
CA GLY A 129 22.44 27.27 3.80
C GLY A 129 22.01 27.91 2.49
N ALA A 130 20.92 28.67 2.58
CA ALA A 130 20.73 29.97 1.94
C ALA A 130 19.53 30.66 2.61
N GLN A 131 19.75 31.89 3.08
CA GLN A 131 18.71 32.77 3.57
C GLN A 131 17.85 33.28 2.41
N GLY A 132 16.55 33.44 2.65
CA GLY A 132 15.62 34.09 1.73
C GLY A 132 14.19 34.04 2.26
N HIS A 133 13.82 35.05 3.07
CA HIS A 133 12.44 35.28 3.47
C HIS A 133 11.63 35.77 2.25
N HIS A 134 10.72 34.92 1.76
CA HIS A 134 9.46 35.37 1.17
C HIS A 134 8.37 34.33 1.49
N GLN A 135 7.44 34.75 2.34
CA GLN A 135 6.30 33.99 2.79
C GLN A 135 5.20 34.06 1.70
N ASP A 136 5.31 33.25 0.64
CA ASP A 136 4.21 33.00 -0.28
C ASP A 136 3.73 31.56 -0.06
N ARG A 137 2.67 31.38 0.74
CA ARG A 137 2.00 30.10 0.97
C ARG A 137 1.27 29.67 -0.31
N ARG A 138 2.02 29.18 -1.29
CA ARG A 138 1.49 28.29 -2.33
C ARG A 138 1.97 26.90 -1.93
N CYS A 139 1.05 26.04 -1.48
CA CYS A 139 1.36 24.66 -1.09
C CYS A 139 1.05 23.72 -2.28
N PRO A 140 2.04 23.40 -3.13
CA PRO A 140 1.89 22.39 -4.16
C PRO A 140 1.93 21.01 -3.51
N GLY A 141 0.74 20.43 -3.28
CA GLY A 141 0.65 19.02 -2.93
C GLY A 141 -0.51 18.70 -2.00
N ARG A 142 -1.58 18.19 -2.61
CA ARG A 142 -2.79 17.63 -1.95
C ARG A 142 -3.52 16.71 -2.92
N GLY A 143 -2.85 16.31 -3.99
CA GLY A 143 -3.39 15.61 -5.13
C GLY A 143 -2.22 15.18 -6.02
N ILE A 144 -2.35 14.04 -6.67
CA ILE A 144 -1.37 13.47 -7.59
C ILE A 144 -2.10 13.09 -8.87
N VAL A 145 -1.46 13.27 -10.03
CA VAL A 145 -1.86 12.62 -11.28
C VAL A 145 -0.68 11.77 -11.72
N HIS A 146 -0.91 10.50 -12.03
CA HIS A 146 0.14 9.55 -12.40
C HIS A 146 -0.39 8.43 -13.30
N SER A 147 0.52 7.65 -13.86
CA SER A 147 0.21 6.41 -14.59
C SER A 147 1.05 5.25 -14.08
N GLU A 148 0.47 4.05 -14.13
CA GLU A 148 1.09 2.80 -13.71
C GLU A 148 1.05 1.81 -14.89
N MET A 149 2.12 1.81 -15.69
CA MET A 149 2.21 1.00 -16.91
C MET A 149 3.28 -0.10 -16.77
N PRO A 150 3.08 -1.30 -17.36
CA PRO A 150 4.11 -2.32 -17.40
C PRO A 150 5.37 -1.85 -18.13
N ALA A 151 6.53 -1.83 -17.47
CA ALA A 151 7.79 -1.44 -18.13
C ALA A 151 8.32 -2.54 -19.06
N ALA A 152 8.06 -3.80 -18.68
CA ALA A 152 8.65 -4.97 -19.30
C ALA A 152 7.61 -5.85 -19.96
N ASP A 153 8.06 -6.64 -20.91
CA ASP A 153 7.22 -7.60 -21.61
C ASP A 153 6.90 -8.78 -20.68
N GLY A 154 5.78 -9.44 -20.93
CA GLY A 154 5.23 -10.47 -20.06
C GLY A 154 4.23 -9.93 -19.04
N VAL A 155 3.69 -10.84 -18.23
CA VAL A 155 2.64 -10.54 -17.25
C VAL A 155 3.28 -10.11 -15.94
N GLN A 156 2.96 -8.90 -15.51
CA GLN A 156 3.32 -8.33 -14.22
C GLN A 156 2.18 -8.59 -13.24
N LYS A 157 2.51 -9.15 -12.08
CA LYS A 157 1.56 -9.40 -11.00
C LYS A 157 1.94 -8.64 -9.75
N GLY A 158 0.95 -8.08 -9.07
CA GLY A 158 1.15 -7.36 -7.85
C GLY A 158 -0.12 -7.18 -7.04
N LEU A 159 0.02 -6.54 -5.89
CA LEU A 159 -1.06 -6.09 -5.04
C LEU A 159 -1.09 -4.57 -5.02
N GLN A 160 -2.27 -3.98 -5.02
CA GLN A 160 -2.46 -2.56 -4.77
C GLN A 160 -3.42 -2.39 -3.59
N LEU A 161 -2.93 -1.78 -2.51
CA LEU A 161 -3.66 -1.52 -1.27
C LEU A 161 -3.84 -0.02 -1.09
N TRP A 162 -5.06 0.44 -0.86
CA TRP A 162 -5.33 1.83 -0.51
C TRP A 162 -5.53 1.97 0.99
N ILE A 163 -4.78 2.88 1.61
CA ILE A 163 -4.81 3.16 3.05
C ILE A 163 -5.29 4.60 3.24
N ASN A 164 -6.39 4.78 3.95
CA ASN A 164 -6.99 6.07 4.20
C ASN A 164 -6.06 6.94 5.06
N LEU A 165 -6.10 8.26 4.82
CA LEU A 165 -5.46 9.25 5.67
C LEU A 165 -6.50 9.91 6.59
N ALA A 166 -6.08 10.20 7.83
CA ALA A 166 -6.87 11.01 8.76
C ALA A 166 -7.16 12.39 8.16
N SER A 167 -8.25 13.02 8.59
CA SER A 167 -8.75 14.28 8.01
C SER A 167 -7.68 15.38 7.96
N LYS A 168 -6.89 15.48 9.03
CA LYS A 168 -5.76 16.43 9.16
C LYS A 168 -4.64 16.20 8.14
N ASP A 169 -4.52 14.98 7.61
CA ASP A 169 -3.44 14.53 6.73
C ASP A 169 -3.87 14.48 5.25
N LYS A 170 -5.18 14.60 4.92
CA LYS A 170 -5.67 14.43 3.53
C LYS A 170 -5.17 15.48 2.52
N MET A 171 -4.70 16.62 3.01
CA MET A 171 -4.31 17.78 2.18
C MET A 171 -2.81 18.09 2.26
N ILE A 172 -2.01 17.12 2.70
CA ILE A 172 -0.55 17.21 2.77
C ILE A 172 0.10 17.02 1.39
N GLU A 173 1.35 17.48 1.29
CA GLU A 173 2.14 17.27 0.09
C GLU A 173 2.45 15.79 -0.16
N PRO A 174 2.23 15.27 -1.39
CA PRO A 174 2.60 13.93 -1.80
C PRO A 174 4.07 13.61 -1.55
N ARG A 175 4.36 12.39 -1.09
CA ARG A 175 5.71 11.83 -0.99
C ARG A 175 5.74 10.36 -1.40
N TYR A 176 6.96 9.87 -1.63
CA TYR A 176 7.24 8.51 -2.09
C TYR A 176 8.26 7.85 -1.16
N GLN A 177 8.08 6.55 -0.90
CA GLN A 177 9.03 5.72 -0.14
C GLN A 177 9.38 4.46 -0.93
N GLU A 178 10.29 4.58 -1.89
CA GLU A 178 10.66 3.44 -2.73
C GLU A 178 11.63 2.50 -2.00
N LEU A 179 11.32 1.20 -2.00
CA LEU A 179 12.22 0.14 -1.52
C LEU A 179 12.35 -0.92 -2.60
N LYS A 180 13.58 -1.28 -2.99
CA LYS A 180 13.82 -2.41 -3.90
C LYS A 180 13.72 -3.73 -3.14
N SER A 181 13.61 -4.85 -3.86
CA SER A 181 13.47 -6.20 -3.24
C SER A 181 14.50 -6.49 -2.16
N LYS A 182 15.73 -6.08 -2.43
CA LYS A 182 16.90 -6.30 -1.57
C LYS A 182 16.90 -5.40 -0.33
N ASP A 183 16.16 -4.31 -0.38
CA ASP A 183 16.06 -3.30 0.68
C ASP A 183 14.80 -3.54 1.54
N ILE A 184 13.91 -4.46 1.14
CA ILE A 184 12.79 -4.92 1.97
C ILE A 184 13.33 -5.84 3.07
N SER A 185 13.09 -5.44 4.32
CA SER A 185 13.38 -6.23 5.52
C SER A 185 12.81 -7.64 5.42
N GLN A 186 13.61 -8.64 5.77
CA GLN A 186 13.26 -10.05 5.66
C GLN A 186 13.69 -10.81 6.92
N ALA A 187 12.90 -11.81 7.30
CA ALA A 187 13.23 -12.73 8.37
C ALA A 187 12.68 -14.12 8.05
N GLU A 188 13.25 -15.14 8.68
CA GLU A 188 12.80 -16.53 8.53
C GLU A 188 12.96 -17.28 9.85
N LYS A 189 11.93 -18.04 10.23
CA LYS A 189 11.94 -18.84 11.45
C LYS A 189 11.02 -20.04 11.29
N HIS A 190 11.51 -21.24 11.66
CA HIS A 190 10.71 -22.49 11.69
C HIS A 190 9.92 -22.78 10.40
N GLY A 191 10.52 -22.56 9.22
CA GLY A 191 9.86 -22.80 7.93
C GLY A 191 8.86 -21.72 7.51
N VAL A 192 8.83 -20.59 8.21
CA VAL A 192 8.05 -19.40 7.86
C VAL A 192 9.00 -18.27 7.47
N LYS A 193 8.95 -17.85 6.21
CA LYS A 193 9.65 -16.69 5.69
C LYS A 193 8.69 -15.49 5.65
N VAL A 194 9.19 -14.30 6.00
CA VAL A 194 8.45 -13.05 5.92
C VAL A 194 9.24 -11.97 5.21
N ARG A 195 8.59 -11.24 4.32
CA ARG A 195 9.02 -9.95 3.80
C ARG A 195 8.18 -8.87 4.48
N ILE A 196 8.82 -7.90 5.10
CA ILE A 196 8.18 -6.95 6.01
C ILE A 196 8.11 -5.61 5.28
N ILE A 197 6.99 -5.35 4.62
CA ILE A 197 6.75 -4.12 3.87
C ILE A 197 6.59 -2.96 4.87
N ALA A 198 5.79 -3.16 5.92
CA ALA A 198 5.62 -2.22 7.03
C ALA A 198 5.40 -2.97 8.36
N GLY A 199 5.84 -2.38 9.47
CA GLY A 199 5.73 -2.97 10.82
C GLY A 199 6.92 -3.84 11.21
N GLU A 200 6.70 -4.80 12.11
CA GLU A 200 7.73 -5.66 12.72
C GLU A 200 7.31 -7.12 12.72
N ALA A 201 8.21 -8.01 12.28
CA ALA A 201 8.02 -9.45 12.44
C ALA A 201 9.35 -10.12 12.81
N PHE A 202 9.29 -11.12 13.70
CA PHE A 202 10.46 -11.88 14.17
C PHE A 202 11.62 -11.00 14.68
N GLY A 203 11.31 -9.86 15.30
CA GLY A 203 12.30 -8.91 15.82
C GLY A 203 12.98 -8.03 14.75
N VAL A 204 12.50 -8.07 13.51
CA VAL A 204 13.00 -7.25 12.40
C VAL A 204 11.95 -6.20 12.04
N GLN A 205 12.37 -4.94 11.97
CA GLN A 205 11.52 -3.79 11.67
C GLN A 205 11.68 -3.36 10.21
N SER A 206 10.58 -2.93 9.57
CA SER A 206 10.64 -2.24 8.27
C SER A 206 11.09 -0.79 8.42
N PRO A 207 11.92 -0.25 7.50
CA PRO A 207 12.26 1.18 7.50
C PRO A 207 11.13 2.08 6.99
N VAL A 208 10.03 1.51 6.46
CA VAL A 208 8.89 2.29 5.94
C VAL A 208 8.19 3.02 7.08
N TYR A 209 8.10 4.34 6.96
CA TYR A 209 7.27 5.16 7.82
C TYR A 209 5.80 4.97 7.44
N THR A 210 4.91 4.83 8.44
CA THR A 210 3.44 4.73 8.28
C THR A 210 2.70 5.90 8.97
N ARG A 211 1.91 6.70 8.23
CA ARG A 211 1.22 7.92 8.69
C ARG A 211 -0.04 7.50 9.40
N THR A 212 -0.84 6.70 8.71
CA THR A 212 -1.85 5.85 9.32
C THR A 212 -1.13 4.58 9.78
N PRO A 213 -0.97 4.36 11.10
CA PRO A 213 -0.20 3.23 11.61
C PRO A 213 -0.68 1.92 11.00
N THR A 214 0.23 1.25 10.28
CA THR A 214 -0.09 0.07 9.47
C THR A 214 1.05 -0.94 9.55
N MET A 215 0.70 -2.21 9.58
CA MET A 215 1.59 -3.34 9.32
C MET A 215 1.19 -4.00 8.01
N TYR A 216 2.17 -4.41 7.22
CA TYR A 216 1.95 -5.09 5.94
C TYR A 216 3.10 -6.06 5.68
N MET A 217 2.79 -7.36 5.59
CA MET A 217 3.77 -8.44 5.57
C MET A 217 3.37 -9.49 4.54
N ASP A 218 4.34 -9.98 3.76
CA ASP A 218 4.19 -11.10 2.82
C ASP A 218 4.87 -12.33 3.40
N PHE A 219 4.05 -13.31 3.81
CA PHE A 219 4.47 -14.55 4.42
C PHE A 219 4.50 -15.69 3.39
N THR A 220 5.54 -16.51 3.47
CA THR A 220 5.64 -17.80 2.77
C THR A 220 5.88 -18.90 3.79
N MET A 221 4.98 -19.88 3.86
CA MET A 221 4.99 -20.97 4.83
C MET A 221 5.22 -22.32 4.15
N GLN A 222 6.20 -23.08 4.65
CA GLN A 222 6.45 -24.45 4.22
C GLN A 222 5.45 -25.44 4.85
N PRO A 223 5.19 -26.61 4.23
CA PRO A 223 4.40 -27.67 4.82
C PRO A 223 4.92 -28.08 6.21
N GLY A 224 4.02 -28.27 7.17
CA GLY A 224 4.33 -28.57 8.57
C GLY A 224 4.64 -27.34 9.44
N SER A 225 4.69 -26.13 8.88
CA SER A 225 4.98 -24.91 9.65
C SER A 225 3.73 -24.27 10.29
N GLN A 226 3.97 -23.47 11.32
CA GLN A 226 2.97 -22.65 11.99
C GLN A 226 3.49 -21.23 12.24
N LEU A 227 2.59 -20.26 12.21
CA LEU A 227 2.88 -18.85 12.46
C LEU A 227 1.96 -18.31 13.55
N HIS A 228 2.53 -17.54 14.47
CA HIS A 228 1.81 -16.67 15.39
C HIS A 228 2.37 -15.26 15.24
N GLN A 229 1.61 -14.37 14.59
CA GLN A 229 2.01 -12.99 14.36
C GLN A 229 1.17 -12.07 15.25
N PRO A 230 1.78 -11.36 16.22
CA PRO A 230 1.09 -10.34 16.99
C PRO A 230 0.52 -9.24 16.10
N ILE A 231 -0.67 -8.77 16.45
CA ILE A 231 -1.35 -7.65 15.80
C ILE A 231 -1.84 -6.75 16.93
N PRO A 232 -1.52 -5.44 16.93
CA PRO A 232 -1.98 -4.53 17.97
C PRO A 232 -3.49 -4.64 18.21
N GLU A 233 -3.88 -4.61 19.48
CA GLU A 233 -5.31 -4.62 19.84
C GLU A 233 -6.01 -3.36 19.30
N GLY A 234 -7.28 -3.53 18.92
CA GLY A 234 -8.08 -2.45 18.33
C GLY A 234 -7.77 -2.16 16.85
N TRP A 235 -6.70 -2.71 16.27
CA TRP A 235 -6.45 -2.58 14.83
C TRP A 235 -7.40 -3.48 14.04
N ASN A 236 -7.88 -2.98 12.90
CA ASN A 236 -8.56 -3.81 11.91
C ASN A 236 -7.51 -4.56 11.09
N ALA A 237 -7.79 -5.81 10.75
CA ALA A 237 -6.82 -6.69 10.11
C ALA A 237 -7.48 -7.63 9.10
N PHE A 238 -6.73 -7.97 8.06
CA PHE A 238 -7.13 -8.96 7.08
C PHE A 238 -5.93 -9.76 6.55
N VAL A 239 -6.23 -10.95 6.03
CA VAL A 239 -5.30 -11.77 5.26
C VAL A 239 -5.76 -11.83 3.82
N TYR A 240 -4.85 -11.74 2.86
CA TYR A 240 -5.12 -12.05 1.46
C TYR A 240 -4.24 -13.20 0.98
N ILE A 241 -4.86 -14.30 0.54
CA ILE A 241 -4.14 -15.52 0.14
C ILE A 241 -3.74 -15.42 -1.33
N ILE A 242 -2.44 -15.40 -1.59
CA ILE A 242 -1.86 -15.30 -2.94
C ILE A 242 -1.70 -16.67 -3.59
N GLU A 243 -1.30 -17.68 -2.81
CA GLU A 243 -1.03 -19.01 -3.31
C GLU A 243 -1.23 -20.07 -2.22
N GLY A 244 -1.80 -21.20 -2.60
CA GLY A 244 -1.93 -22.36 -1.73
C GLY A 244 -3.14 -22.28 -0.78
N GLU A 245 -3.07 -23.08 0.28
CA GLU A 245 -4.14 -23.25 1.25
C GLU A 245 -3.56 -23.42 2.66
N GLY A 246 -4.23 -22.83 3.65
CA GLY A 246 -3.90 -22.90 5.06
C GLY A 246 -5.10 -22.74 5.97
N VAL A 247 -4.90 -23.01 7.25
CA VAL A 247 -5.89 -22.77 8.31
C VAL A 247 -5.53 -21.49 9.05
N PHE A 248 -6.50 -20.59 9.25
CA PHE A 248 -6.29 -19.26 9.81
C PHE A 248 -7.22 -19.03 11.01
N GLY A 249 -6.69 -18.47 12.09
CA GLY A 249 -7.43 -18.16 13.30
C GLY A 249 -7.37 -19.27 14.34
N GLY A 250 -8.27 -20.24 14.28
CA GLY A 250 -8.26 -21.44 15.15
C GLY A 250 -7.69 -22.67 14.46
N GLU A 251 -6.94 -23.51 15.17
CA GLU A 251 -6.30 -24.70 14.59
C GLU A 251 -7.32 -25.66 13.98
N GLY A 252 -8.53 -25.75 14.53
CA GLY A 252 -9.63 -26.59 14.04
C GLY A 252 -10.50 -25.95 12.96
N ASP A 253 -10.23 -24.72 12.53
CA ASP A 253 -11.06 -24.02 11.54
C ASP A 253 -10.91 -24.64 10.14
N ALA A 254 -11.93 -24.45 9.31
CA ALA A 254 -11.89 -24.88 7.92
C ALA A 254 -10.83 -24.08 7.15
N PRO A 255 -10.04 -24.74 6.27
CA PRO A 255 -9.01 -24.06 5.51
C PRO A 255 -9.58 -22.95 4.61
N ALA A 256 -8.69 -22.06 4.20
CA ALA A 256 -8.96 -21.04 3.20
C ALA A 256 -7.87 -21.11 2.12
N SER A 257 -8.28 -20.88 0.88
CA SER A 257 -7.47 -21.04 -0.30
C SER A 257 -7.27 -19.71 -1.04
N THR A 258 -6.41 -19.74 -2.05
CA THR A 258 -6.05 -18.62 -2.93
C THR A 258 -7.22 -17.70 -3.32
N HIS A 259 -6.90 -16.40 -3.50
CA HIS A 259 -7.79 -15.31 -3.87
C HIS A 259 -8.88 -14.95 -2.84
N HIS A 260 -8.82 -15.51 -1.63
CA HIS A 260 -9.68 -15.08 -0.53
C HIS A 260 -9.04 -13.95 0.28
N CYS A 261 -9.85 -12.94 0.59
CA CYS A 261 -9.61 -11.99 1.65
C CYS A 261 -10.34 -12.44 2.91
N LEU A 262 -9.60 -12.66 4.00
CA LEU A 262 -10.10 -13.09 5.29
C LEU A 262 -10.08 -11.90 6.25
N VAL A 263 -11.24 -11.38 6.63
CA VAL A 263 -11.34 -10.33 7.66
C VAL A 263 -11.17 -10.99 9.02
N LEU A 264 -10.26 -10.43 9.83
CA LEU A 264 -9.95 -10.93 11.16
C LEU A 264 -10.75 -10.16 12.21
N GLY A 265 -11.30 -10.88 13.18
CA GLY A 265 -12.03 -10.29 14.31
C GLY A 265 -11.11 -9.65 15.36
N ALA A 266 -11.68 -9.41 16.53
CA ALA A 266 -10.94 -8.95 17.70
C ALA A 266 -9.97 -10.03 18.22
N GLY A 267 -8.90 -9.57 18.89
CA GLY A 267 -7.81 -10.40 19.38
C GLY A 267 -6.47 -9.68 19.23
N ASN A 268 -5.38 -10.32 19.68
CA ASN A 268 -4.05 -9.72 19.74
C ASN A 268 -3.02 -10.38 18.80
N GLY A 269 -3.49 -11.20 17.85
CA GLY A 269 -2.66 -11.65 16.74
C GLY A 269 -3.33 -12.67 15.84
N LEU A 270 -2.62 -13.08 14.78
CA LEU A 270 -3.06 -14.10 13.83
C LEU A 270 -2.29 -15.40 14.07
N SER A 271 -3.01 -16.51 14.16
CA SER A 271 -2.42 -17.85 14.04
C SER A 271 -2.70 -18.45 12.66
N VAL A 272 -1.69 -19.10 12.09
CA VAL A 272 -1.80 -19.80 10.80
C VAL A 272 -1.11 -21.16 10.89
N TRP A 273 -1.77 -22.18 10.35
CA TRP A 273 -1.22 -23.52 10.25
C TRP A 273 -1.14 -23.95 8.80
N LYS A 274 0.06 -24.37 8.39
CA LYS A 274 0.28 -24.96 7.08
C LYS A 274 0.52 -26.46 7.22
N ARG A 275 -0.56 -27.25 7.24
CA ARG A 275 -0.51 -28.69 7.58
C ARG A 275 0.29 -29.54 6.58
N SER A 276 -0.13 -29.58 5.32
CA SER A 276 0.47 -30.44 4.28
C SER A 276 0.30 -29.83 2.88
N GLY A 277 0.82 -30.48 1.84
CA GLY A 277 0.67 -30.07 0.43
C GLY A 277 1.76 -29.12 -0.06
N ALA A 278 1.44 -28.25 -1.03
CA ALA A 278 2.34 -27.21 -1.55
C ALA A 278 2.54 -26.07 -0.54
N GLN A 279 3.50 -25.17 -0.75
CA GLN A 279 3.68 -23.98 0.09
C GLN A 279 2.41 -23.10 0.16
N LEU A 280 2.32 -22.27 1.20
CA LEU A 280 1.28 -21.25 1.36
C LEU A 280 1.92 -19.86 1.31
N ARG A 281 1.40 -18.97 0.45
CA ARG A 281 1.80 -17.56 0.39
C ARG A 281 0.60 -16.65 0.59
N PHE A 282 0.71 -15.71 1.51
CA PHE A 282 -0.34 -14.74 1.80
C PHE A 282 0.27 -13.44 2.33
N VAL A 283 -0.50 -12.37 2.20
CA VAL A 283 -0.18 -11.14 2.93
C VAL A 283 -1.08 -10.99 4.16
N LEU A 284 -0.49 -10.46 5.24
CA LEU A 284 -1.21 -9.95 6.39
C LEU A 284 -1.08 -8.43 6.37
N ALA A 285 -2.20 -7.72 6.47
CA ALA A 285 -2.21 -6.30 6.73
C ALA A 285 -3.12 -5.99 7.92
N ALA A 286 -2.68 -5.06 8.77
CA ALA A 286 -3.50 -4.51 9.84
C ALA A 286 -3.18 -3.03 10.04
N GLY A 287 -4.18 -2.24 10.40
CA GLY A 287 -4.04 -0.81 10.54
C GLY A 287 -4.91 -0.25 11.64
N GLN A 288 -4.47 0.86 12.22
CA GLN A 288 -5.24 1.59 13.20
C GLN A 288 -6.47 2.21 12.52
N PRO A 289 -7.71 1.87 12.94
CA PRO A 289 -8.90 2.49 12.39
C PRO A 289 -8.90 3.99 12.71
N LEU A 290 -9.26 4.79 11.72
CA LEU A 290 -9.34 6.24 11.86
C LEU A 290 -10.61 6.67 12.61
N ASN A 291 -11.69 5.87 12.50
CA ASN A 291 -13.00 6.20 13.06
C ASN A 291 -13.53 7.57 12.59
N GLU A 292 -13.21 7.94 11.36
CA GLU A 292 -13.67 9.15 10.70
C GLU A 292 -14.64 8.82 9.56
N PRO A 293 -15.54 9.75 9.18
CA PRO A 293 -16.37 9.57 8.00
C PRO A 293 -15.52 9.34 6.74
N VAL A 294 -15.93 8.37 5.93
CA VAL A 294 -15.33 8.04 4.64
C VAL A 294 -16.34 8.33 3.53
N VAL A 295 -16.04 9.33 2.71
CA VAL A 295 -16.80 9.64 1.50
C VAL A 295 -15.88 9.42 0.31
N GLN A 296 -16.17 8.40 -0.49
CA GLN A 296 -15.40 8.03 -1.67
C GLN A 296 -16.22 8.28 -2.93
N GLN A 297 -15.61 8.96 -3.90
CA GLN A 297 -16.15 9.06 -5.26
C GLN A 297 -15.01 8.86 -6.26
N GLY A 298 -14.97 7.67 -6.87
CA GLY A 298 -13.88 7.25 -7.73
C GLY A 298 -12.54 7.29 -7.00
N LEU A 299 -11.63 8.13 -7.50
CA LEU A 299 -10.25 8.26 -7.07
C LEU A 299 -10.03 9.35 -6.00
N PHE A 300 -11.11 9.90 -5.44
CA PHE A 300 -11.05 10.88 -4.35
C PHE A 300 -11.73 10.31 -3.11
N VAL A 301 -11.02 10.38 -1.97
CA VAL A 301 -11.53 9.90 -0.67
C VAL A 301 -11.35 10.97 0.40
N MET A 302 -12.46 11.61 0.78
CA MET A 302 -12.50 12.71 1.74
C MET A 302 -13.45 12.38 2.92
N ASN A 303 -13.63 13.30 3.86
CA ASN A 303 -14.52 13.10 5.00
C ASN A 303 -15.94 13.67 4.79
N SER A 304 -16.18 14.42 3.71
CA SER A 304 -17.51 14.97 3.40
C SER A 304 -17.80 15.09 1.91
N ARG A 305 -19.09 15.14 1.54
CA ARG A 305 -19.53 15.36 0.15
C ARG A 305 -19.02 16.71 -0.40
N ALA A 306 -19.01 17.75 0.43
CA ALA A 306 -18.49 19.07 0.03
C ALA A 306 -16.99 19.00 -0.31
N GLN A 307 -16.19 18.26 0.49
CA GLN A 307 -14.78 18.06 0.19
C GLN A 307 -14.55 17.25 -1.09
N ILE A 308 -15.41 16.27 -1.40
CA ILE A 308 -15.37 15.54 -2.66
C ILE A 308 -15.68 16.46 -3.85
N GLN A 309 -16.74 17.26 -3.76
CA GLN A 309 -17.07 18.23 -4.80
C GLN A 309 -15.92 19.22 -5.01
N GLN A 310 -15.28 19.69 -3.94
CA GLN A 310 -14.09 20.54 -4.03
C GLN A 310 -12.92 19.82 -4.70
N ALA A 311 -12.66 18.55 -4.37
CA ALA A 311 -11.58 17.77 -4.99
C ALA A 311 -11.79 17.60 -6.50
N MET A 312 -13.03 17.33 -6.93
CA MET A 312 -13.38 17.23 -8.34
C MET A 312 -13.21 18.57 -9.08
N GLN A 313 -13.64 19.69 -8.47
CA GLN A 313 -13.45 21.03 -9.03
C GLN A 313 -11.97 21.41 -9.11
N ASP A 314 -11.20 21.11 -8.06
CA ASP A 314 -9.76 21.35 -8.02
C ASP A 314 -9.05 20.60 -9.16
N TYR A 315 -9.40 19.33 -9.39
CA TYR A 315 -8.87 18.55 -10.51
C TYR A 315 -9.28 19.15 -11.86
N TYR A 316 -10.59 19.40 -12.05
CA TYR A 316 -11.13 19.89 -13.31
C TYR A 316 -10.55 21.25 -13.73
N TYR A 317 -10.38 22.17 -12.78
CA TYR A 317 -9.83 23.50 -13.04
C TYR A 317 -8.31 23.60 -12.91
N GLY A 318 -7.63 22.48 -12.63
CA GLY A 318 -6.18 22.47 -12.41
C GLY A 318 -5.78 23.42 -11.28
N ARG A 319 -6.36 23.25 -10.10
CA ARG A 319 -6.12 24.09 -8.94
C ARG A 319 -5.75 23.23 -7.76
N ASN A 320 -5.21 23.90 -6.77
CA ASN A 320 -5.14 23.37 -5.44
C ASN A 320 -4.47 22.00 -5.38
N GLY A 321 -3.22 21.88 -5.80
CA GLY A 321 -2.47 20.62 -5.90
C GLY A 321 -2.63 19.87 -7.22
N PHE A 322 -3.51 20.32 -8.13
CA PHE A 322 -3.65 19.79 -9.49
C PHE A 322 -3.25 20.81 -10.57
N GLU A 323 -2.43 21.81 -10.24
CA GLU A 323 -2.07 22.92 -11.13
C GLU A 323 -1.49 22.49 -12.49
N LYS A 324 -0.98 21.26 -12.60
CA LYS A 324 -0.35 20.72 -13.80
C LYS A 324 -1.19 19.67 -14.52
N ALA A 325 -2.35 19.28 -13.97
CA ALA A 325 -3.16 18.20 -14.50
C ALA A 325 -3.61 18.46 -15.95
N SER A 326 -3.99 19.70 -16.28
CA SER A 326 -4.49 20.02 -17.63
C SER A 326 -3.43 20.09 -18.72
N GLN A 327 -2.14 20.10 -18.36
CA GLN A 327 -1.01 20.22 -19.29
C GLN A 327 -0.12 18.98 -19.30
N TRP A 328 -0.46 17.97 -18.48
CA TRP A 328 0.34 16.77 -18.30
C TRP A 328 -0.33 15.59 -18.97
N SER A 329 0.49 14.81 -19.67
CA SER A 329 0.16 13.48 -20.18
C SER A 329 1.37 12.60 -19.90
N SER A 330 1.17 11.36 -19.46
CA SER A 330 2.26 10.38 -19.48
C SER A 330 2.65 10.05 -20.92
N ALA A 331 3.91 9.69 -21.09
CA ALA A 331 4.54 9.35 -22.37
C ALA A 331 4.34 7.88 -22.74
#